data_AF-A0A0W1DIW7-F1
#
_entry.id   AF-A0A0W1DIW7-F1
#
_cell.length_a   1.000
_cell.length_b   1.000
_cell.length_c   1.000
_cell.angle_alpha   90.00
_cell.angle_beta   90.00
_cell.angle_gamma   90.00
#
_symmetry.space_group_name_H-M   'P 1'
#
loop_
_entity.id
_entity.type
_entity.pdbx_description
1 polymer ?
#
loop_
_entity_poly.entity_id
_entity_poly.type
_entity_poly.pdbx_seq_one_letter_code
_entity_poly.pdbx_strand_id
1 'polypeptide(L)'
;MKKYMTAKDRLEEAETLMAALAIVRSAGLELDGKLPVLPPEFVRYLSAPDSFLLVVPSTAAYQDDRPRAANAMRIARCDAVIVRISRPSIGPKKVVIDIGIDGLVPVWHNEYRPCSLDGVLHFVPDHDPGGPIFRLTQKGLISSVDFDVL
;
A
#
# COMPACT_ATOMS: atom_id res chain seq x y z
N MET A 1 -1.54 -10.52 18.91
CA MET A 1 -0.62 -11.19 17.97
C MET A 1 -0.74 -12.70 18.14
N LYS A 2 -1.00 -13.48 17.08
CA LYS A 2 -1.02 -14.96 17.17
C LYS A 2 0.35 -15.45 17.65
N LYS A 3 0.36 -16.35 18.64
CA LYS A 3 1.59 -16.89 19.27
C LYS A 3 2.41 -17.76 18.31
N TYR A 4 1.77 -18.36 17.30
CA TYR A 4 2.42 -19.19 16.28
C TYR A 4 1.80 -18.94 14.91
N MET A 5 2.64 -18.76 13.88
CA MET A 5 2.22 -18.72 12.48
C MET A 5 2.03 -20.12 11.94
N THR A 6 0.87 -20.37 11.33
CA THR A 6 0.61 -21.60 10.58
C THR A 6 1.24 -21.54 9.18
N ALA A 7 1.33 -22.67 8.48
CA ALA A 7 1.75 -22.70 7.09
C ALA A 7 0.87 -21.82 6.19
N LYS A 8 -0.43 -21.75 6.50
CA LYS A 8 -1.39 -20.87 5.80
C LYS A 8 -1.07 -19.39 6.03
N ASP A 9 -0.78 -19.00 7.28
CA ASP A 9 -0.44 -17.61 7.60
C ASP A 9 0.87 -17.18 6.89
N ARG A 10 1.87 -18.08 6.80
CA ARG A 10 3.13 -17.82 6.07
C ARG A 10 2.92 -17.71 4.56
N LEU A 11 2.06 -18.54 3.99
CA LEU A 11 1.70 -18.45 2.57
C LEU A 11 1.01 -17.12 2.28
N GLU A 12 0.09 -16.68 3.14
CA GLU A 12 -0.57 -15.40 3.00
C GLU A 12 0.43 -14.23 3.08
N GLU A 13 1.35 -14.25 4.04
CA GLU A 13 2.42 -13.23 4.15
C GLU A 13 3.28 -13.19 2.89
N ALA A 14 3.71 -14.34 2.38
CA ALA A 14 4.49 -14.42 1.14
C ALA A 14 3.72 -13.89 -0.07
N GLU A 15 2.45 -14.28 -0.24
CA GLU A 15 1.64 -13.80 -1.35
C GLU A 15 1.40 -12.28 -1.27
N THR A 16 1.12 -11.74 -0.09
CA THR A 16 0.93 -10.29 0.10
C THR A 16 2.23 -9.53 -0.17
N LEU A 17 3.37 -10.04 0.31
CA LEU A 17 4.68 -9.43 0.04
C LEU A 17 5.00 -9.44 -1.47
N MET A 18 4.70 -10.54 -2.17
CA MET A 18 4.86 -10.60 -3.62
C MET A 18 3.98 -9.58 -4.34
N ALA A 19 2.73 -9.39 -3.90
CA ALA A 19 1.84 -8.38 -4.46
C ALA A 19 2.38 -6.95 -4.23
N ALA A 20 2.87 -6.66 -3.02
CA ALA A 20 3.49 -5.38 -2.70
C ALA A 20 4.74 -5.11 -3.56
N LEU A 21 5.61 -6.11 -3.70
CA LEU A 21 6.80 -6.01 -4.56
C LEU A 21 6.45 -5.85 -6.04
N ALA A 22 5.37 -6.48 -6.52
CA ALA A 22 4.88 -6.29 -7.87
C ALA A 22 4.43 -4.85 -8.12
N ILE A 23 3.75 -4.23 -7.14
CA ILE A 23 3.35 -2.81 -7.19
C ILE A 23 4.59 -1.91 -7.27
N VAL A 24 5.55 -2.11 -6.35
CA VAL A 24 6.82 -1.37 -6.33
C VAL A 24 7.51 -1.44 -7.69
N ARG A 25 7.68 -2.65 -8.24
CA ARG A 25 8.35 -2.86 -9.53
C ARG A 25 7.58 -2.22 -10.70
N SER A 26 6.26 -2.36 -10.71
CA SER A 26 5.42 -1.82 -11.80
C SER A 26 5.43 -0.30 -11.82
N ALA A 27 5.54 0.34 -10.66
CA ALA A 27 5.65 1.80 -10.53
C ALA A 27 7.10 2.31 -10.65
N GLY A 28 8.08 1.42 -10.80
CA GLY A 28 9.50 1.77 -10.89
C GLY A 28 10.05 2.38 -9.60
N LEU A 29 9.45 2.09 -8.44
CA LEU A 29 9.88 2.65 -7.16
C LEU A 29 11.24 2.08 -6.75
N GLU A 30 12.13 2.96 -6.30
CA GLU A 30 13.39 2.57 -5.69
C GLU A 30 13.18 2.35 -4.20
N LEU A 31 13.39 1.11 -3.75
CA LEU A 31 13.32 0.77 -2.33
C LEU A 31 14.66 1.04 -1.67
N ASP A 32 14.64 1.77 -0.57
CA ASP A 32 15.82 1.94 0.27
C ASP A 32 15.82 0.95 1.44
N GLY A 33 16.89 0.15 1.54
CA GLY A 33 17.14 -0.75 2.67
C GLY A 33 17.76 -0.05 3.88
N LYS A 34 18.19 1.21 3.74
CA LYS A 34 18.81 2.07 4.76
C LYS A 34 17.93 3.30 5.01
N LEU A 35 16.68 3.07 5.40
CA LEU A 35 15.80 4.11 5.92
C LEU A 35 16.50 4.96 7.01
N PRO A 36 16.37 6.30 7.00
CA PRO A 36 16.33 7.03 8.24
C PRO A 36 14.91 6.89 8.85
N VAL A 37 14.86 6.77 10.18
CA VAL A 37 13.74 7.05 11.10
C VAL A 37 12.72 5.94 11.45
N LEU A 38 12.36 4.96 10.62
CA LEU A 38 11.34 3.99 11.06
C LEU A 38 11.90 2.98 12.08
N PRO A 39 11.28 2.86 13.29
CA PRO A 39 11.76 1.93 14.31
C PRO A 39 11.49 0.46 13.93
N PRO A 40 12.20 -0.51 14.57
CA PRO A 40 12.24 -1.91 14.13
C PRO A 40 10.89 -2.62 14.04
N GLU A 41 9.86 -2.14 14.73
CA GLU A 41 8.49 -2.67 14.63
C GLU A 41 7.86 -2.52 13.23
N PHE A 42 8.45 -1.68 12.37
CA PHE A 42 8.03 -1.45 10.98
C PHE A 42 8.91 -2.15 9.95
N VAL A 43 9.77 -3.09 10.34
CA VAL A 43 10.73 -3.80 9.45
C VAL A 43 10.10 -4.46 8.20
N ARG A 44 8.78 -4.68 8.19
CA ARG A 44 8.06 -5.26 7.05
C ARG A 44 7.56 -4.22 6.04
N TYR A 45 7.63 -2.95 6.38
CA TYR A 45 7.19 -1.87 5.51
C TYR A 45 8.30 -1.62 4.49
N LEU A 46 7.91 -1.48 3.23
CA LEU A 46 8.82 -1.17 2.15
C LEU A 46 8.80 0.35 1.97
N SER A 47 9.95 1.01 2.09
CA SER A 47 10.05 2.45 1.93
C SER A 47 10.61 2.82 0.58
N ALA A 48 9.91 3.71 -0.11
CA ALA A 48 10.37 4.41 -1.30
C ALA A 48 10.57 5.89 -0.96
N PRO A 49 11.74 6.28 -0.43
CA PRO A 49 11.96 7.62 0.12
C PRO A 49 11.85 8.72 -0.94
N ASP A 50 12.36 8.48 -2.15
CA ASP A 50 12.30 9.44 -3.26
C ASP A 50 10.88 9.71 -3.75
N SER A 51 9.97 8.78 -3.46
CA SER A 51 8.54 8.88 -3.79
C SER A 51 7.69 9.31 -2.61
N PHE A 52 8.29 9.61 -1.45
CA PHE A 52 7.60 9.88 -0.19
C PHE A 52 6.47 8.87 0.08
N LEU A 53 6.79 7.58 0.00
CA LEU A 53 5.79 6.52 0.06
C LEU A 53 6.23 5.31 0.89
N LEU A 54 5.31 4.81 1.71
CA LEU A 54 5.38 3.49 2.34
C LEU A 54 4.46 2.50 1.62
N VAL A 55 4.98 1.34 1.28
CA VAL A 55 4.18 0.19 0.84
C VAL A 55 4.10 -0.79 2.00
N VAL A 56 2.88 -1.08 2.45
CA VAL A 56 2.59 -1.81 3.69
C VAL A 56 1.90 -3.14 3.36
N PRO A 57 2.63 -4.27 3.36
CA PRO A 57 2.03 -5.59 3.25
C PRO A 57 1.15 -5.90 4.48
N SER A 58 -0.15 -6.14 4.25
CA SER A 58 -1.16 -6.43 5.27
C SER A 58 -1.75 -7.84 5.10
N THR A 59 -1.91 -8.54 6.22
CA THR A 59 -2.51 -9.89 6.28
C THR A 59 -3.51 -9.95 7.41
N ALA A 60 -4.39 -10.94 7.42
CA ALA A 60 -5.36 -11.14 8.50
C ALA A 60 -4.69 -11.37 9.88
N ALA A 61 -3.41 -11.74 9.92
CA ALA A 61 -2.65 -11.88 11.15
C ALA A 61 -2.25 -10.52 11.79
N TYR A 62 -2.27 -9.44 11.01
CA TYR A 62 -1.97 -8.08 11.44
C TYR A 62 -3.28 -7.30 11.57
N GLN A 63 -3.91 -7.42 12.74
CA GLN A 63 -5.01 -6.52 13.10
C GLN A 63 -4.47 -5.08 13.24
N ASP A 64 -5.28 -4.10 12.87
CA ASP A 64 -5.02 -2.66 13.03
C ASP A 64 -3.85 -2.08 12.22
N ASP A 65 -3.72 -2.46 10.95
CA ASP A 65 -2.68 -1.90 10.09
C ASP A 65 -2.82 -0.40 9.82
N ARG A 66 -4.04 0.17 9.83
CA ARG A 66 -4.22 1.61 9.59
C ARG A 66 -3.66 2.50 10.70
N PRO A 67 -3.99 2.30 12.01
CA PRO A 67 -3.36 3.08 13.07
C PRO A 67 -1.83 2.93 13.10
N ARG A 68 -1.31 1.73 12.84
CA ARG A 68 0.14 1.48 12.79
C ARG A 68 0.79 2.17 11.59
N ALA A 69 0.18 2.08 10.41
CA ALA A 69 0.62 2.76 9.20
C ALA A 69 0.56 4.28 9.39
N ALA A 70 -0.50 4.83 9.97
CA ALA A 70 -0.62 6.26 10.27
C ALA A 70 0.53 6.76 11.18
N ASN A 71 0.94 5.96 12.18
CA ASN A 71 2.10 6.32 13.00
C ASN A 71 3.40 6.30 12.19
N ALA A 72 3.60 5.29 11.33
CA ALA A 72 4.77 5.22 10.45
C ALA A 72 4.80 6.39 9.44
N MET A 73 3.66 6.71 8.82
CA MET A 73 3.48 7.86 7.94
C MET A 73 3.89 9.15 8.65
N ARG A 74 3.44 9.37 9.88
CA ARG A 74 3.80 10.57 10.66
C ARG A 74 5.30 10.65 10.95
N ILE A 75 5.95 9.52 11.23
CA ILE A 75 7.39 9.47 11.51
C ILE A 75 8.20 9.75 10.24
N ALA A 76 7.80 9.15 9.12
CA ALA A 76 8.50 9.24 7.84
C ALA A 76 8.05 10.41 6.95
N ARG A 77 6.95 11.09 7.32
CA ARG A 77 6.32 12.23 6.61
C ARG A 77 6.02 11.91 5.15
N CYS A 78 5.24 10.86 4.95
CA CYS A 78 5.02 10.24 3.66
C CYS A 78 3.64 9.58 3.56
N ASP A 79 3.17 9.37 2.34
CA ASP A 79 1.94 8.62 2.07
C ASP A 79 2.13 7.12 2.35
N ALA A 80 1.02 6.37 2.37
CA ALA A 80 1.05 4.91 2.48
C ALA A 80 0.08 4.22 1.52
N VAL A 81 0.51 3.05 1.03
CA VAL A 81 -0.29 2.09 0.27
C VAL A 81 -0.29 0.78 1.06
N ILE A 82 -1.41 0.47 1.68
CA ILE A 82 -1.63 -0.82 2.34
C ILE A 82 -2.09 -1.84 1.30
N VAL A 83 -1.34 -2.92 1.17
CA VAL A 83 -1.59 -3.99 0.20
C VAL A 83 -2.09 -5.22 0.94
N ARG A 84 -3.30 -5.69 0.60
CA ARG A 84 -3.87 -6.93 1.17
C ARG A 84 -4.40 -7.85 0.07
N ILE A 85 -4.44 -9.14 0.36
CA ILE A 85 -5.07 -10.12 -0.52
C ILE A 85 -6.45 -10.45 0.01
N SER A 86 -7.47 -10.07 -0.74
CA SER A 86 -8.85 -10.50 -0.49
C SER A 86 -9.08 -11.89 -1.10
N ARG A 87 -9.68 -12.78 -0.30
CA ARG A 87 -10.06 -14.14 -0.68
C ARG A 87 -11.57 -14.31 -0.47
N PRO A 88 -12.39 -13.82 -1.41
CA PRO A 88 -13.84 -13.98 -1.29
C PRO A 88 -14.21 -15.47 -1.34
N SER A 89 -15.33 -15.83 -0.71
CA SER A 89 -15.87 -17.20 -0.76
C SER A 89 -16.25 -17.64 -2.17
N ILE A 90 -16.55 -16.67 -3.04
CA ILE A 90 -16.89 -16.86 -4.45
C ILE A 90 -16.02 -15.92 -5.29
N GLY A 91 -15.35 -16.47 -6.30
CA GLY A 91 -14.52 -15.72 -7.25
C GLY A 91 -13.01 -15.81 -6.98
N PRO A 92 -12.19 -15.19 -7.85
CA PRO A 92 -10.74 -15.26 -7.73
C PRO A 92 -10.24 -14.43 -6.55
N LYS A 93 -9.04 -14.78 -6.05
CA LYS A 93 -8.27 -13.93 -5.14
C LYS A 93 -7.99 -12.57 -5.80
N LYS A 94 -8.03 -11.49 -5.03
CA LYS A 94 -7.80 -10.13 -5.53
C LYS A 94 -6.83 -9.38 -4.63
N VAL A 95 -6.01 -8.53 -5.23
CA VAL A 95 -5.24 -7.53 -4.49
C VAL A 95 -6.16 -6.35 -4.21
N VAL A 96 -6.21 -5.93 -2.95
CA VAL A 96 -6.96 -4.76 -2.51
C VAL A 96 -6.00 -3.79 -1.85
N ILE A 97 -6.23 -2.52 -2.12
CA ILE A 97 -5.38 -1.42 -1.71
C ILE A 97 -6.17 -0.47 -0.83
N ASP A 98 -5.60 -0.09 0.30
CA ASP A 98 -6.04 1.11 1.02
C ASP A 98 -4.93 2.17 0.91
N ILE A 99 -5.30 3.42 0.69
CA ILE A 99 -4.38 4.52 0.45
C ILE A 99 -4.52 5.52 1.59
N GLY A 100 -3.41 5.82 2.25
CA GLY A 100 -3.31 6.87 3.26
C GLY A 100 -2.53 8.05 2.69
N ILE A 101 -3.16 9.23 2.66
CA ILE A 101 -2.50 10.49 2.30
C ILE A 101 -2.03 11.19 3.57
N ASP A 102 -0.75 11.60 3.61
CA ASP A 102 -0.15 12.28 4.76
C ASP A 102 -0.80 13.65 5.02
N GLY A 103 -0.81 14.05 6.28
CA GLY A 103 -1.42 15.27 6.75
C GLY A 103 -1.48 15.32 8.28
N LEU A 104 -2.05 16.39 8.85
CA LEU A 104 -2.22 16.50 10.31
C LEU A 104 -3.02 15.30 10.87
N VAL A 105 -4.02 14.86 10.11
CA VAL A 105 -4.73 13.60 10.28
C VAL A 105 -4.73 12.90 8.91
N PRO A 106 -4.18 11.69 8.78
CA PRO A 106 -4.14 11.00 7.49
C PRO A 106 -5.54 10.76 6.92
N VAL A 107 -5.72 11.05 5.63
CA VAL A 107 -6.96 10.76 4.90
C VAL A 107 -6.86 9.36 4.31
N TRP A 108 -7.86 8.52 4.57
CA TRP A 108 -7.88 7.13 4.12
C TRP A 108 -8.90 6.91 3.00
N HIS A 109 -8.42 6.33 1.91
CA HIS A 109 -9.22 5.86 0.78
C HIS A 109 -9.16 4.34 0.75
N ASN A 110 -10.32 3.69 0.77
CA ASN A 110 -10.41 2.27 1.05
C ASN A 110 -10.82 1.48 -0.18
N GLU A 111 -10.33 0.25 -0.27
CA GLU A 111 -10.82 -0.75 -1.22
C GLU A 111 -10.64 -0.37 -2.69
N TYR A 112 -9.39 -0.08 -3.02
CA TYR A 112 -8.94 0.18 -4.38
C TYR A 112 -8.40 -1.09 -5.01
N ARG A 113 -8.52 -1.18 -6.34
CA ARG A 113 -7.88 -2.23 -7.14
C ARG A 113 -6.73 -1.65 -7.98
N PRO A 114 -5.59 -2.34 -8.06
CA PRO A 114 -4.53 -1.97 -8.99
C PRO A 114 -4.96 -2.26 -10.43
N CYS A 115 -4.68 -1.32 -11.33
CA CYS A 115 -4.93 -1.40 -12.76
C CYS A 115 -3.74 -0.82 -13.52
N SER A 116 -3.13 -1.57 -14.44
CA SER A 116 -2.09 -1.04 -15.31
C SER A 116 -2.73 -0.52 -16.60
N LEU A 117 -2.52 0.75 -16.91
CA LEU A 117 -2.99 1.40 -18.13
C LEU A 117 -1.81 2.14 -18.76
N ASP A 118 -1.50 1.83 -20.01
CA ASP A 118 -0.38 2.41 -20.76
C ASP A 118 0.97 2.34 -20.04
N GLY A 119 1.21 1.24 -19.32
CA GLY A 119 2.44 1.02 -18.55
C GLY A 119 2.50 1.77 -17.23
N VAL A 120 1.43 2.47 -16.85
CA VAL A 120 1.31 3.23 -15.60
C VAL A 120 0.35 2.55 -14.65
N LEU A 121 0.79 2.37 -13.40
CA LEU A 121 -0.03 1.77 -12.36
C LEU A 121 -1.00 2.79 -11.77
N HIS A 122 -2.28 2.47 -11.87
CA HIS A 122 -3.38 3.22 -11.27
C HIS A 122 -4.05 2.41 -10.17
N PHE A 123 -4.62 3.10 -9.20
CA PHE A 123 -5.53 2.54 -8.21
C PHE A 123 -6.91 3.13 -8.45
N VAL A 124 -7.86 2.25 -8.75
CA VAL A 124 -9.25 2.61 -9.06
C VAL A 124 -10.14 2.11 -7.92
N PRO A 125 -11.11 2.89 -7.44
CA PRO A 125 -12.02 2.44 -6.39
C PRO A 125 -12.85 1.23 -6.85
N ASP A 126 -12.99 0.20 -6.01
CA ASP A 126 -13.77 -1.00 -6.35
C ASP A 126 -15.27 -0.83 -6.05
N HIS A 127 -15.63 0.03 -5.09
CA HIS A 127 -17.01 0.20 -4.59
C HIS A 127 -17.57 1.62 -4.70
N ASP A 128 -16.70 2.64 -4.82
CA ASP A 128 -17.13 4.04 -4.93
C ASP A 128 -16.75 4.61 -6.30
N PRO A 129 -17.64 4.57 -7.30
CA PRO A 129 -17.34 5.06 -8.64
C PRO A 129 -17.12 6.60 -8.71
N GLY A 130 -17.46 7.34 -7.64
CA GLY A 130 -17.18 8.78 -7.55
C GLY A 130 -15.86 9.12 -6.86
N GLY A 131 -15.15 8.11 -6.32
CA GLY A 131 -13.87 8.31 -5.64
C GLY A 131 -12.75 8.73 -6.60
N PRO A 132 -11.69 9.40 -6.09
CA PRO A 132 -10.55 9.78 -6.90
C PRO A 132 -9.83 8.53 -7.45
N ILE A 133 -9.25 8.64 -8.64
CA ILE A 133 -8.30 7.63 -9.14
C ILE A 133 -6.90 8.07 -8.71
N PHE A 134 -6.10 7.15 -8.20
CA PHE A 134 -4.70 7.45 -7.91
C PHE A 134 -3.80 6.88 -8.99
N ARG A 135 -2.78 7.64 -9.36
CA ARG A 135 -1.68 7.20 -10.22
C ARG A 135 -0.44 7.05 -9.35
N LEU A 136 0.19 5.89 -9.38
CA LEU A 136 1.44 5.65 -8.67
C LEU A 136 2.62 5.77 -9.65
N THR A 137 3.57 6.63 -9.30
CA THR A 137 4.77 6.91 -10.12
C THR A 137 6.02 6.87 -9.25
N GLN A 138 7.19 6.97 -9.88
CA GLN A 138 8.47 7.15 -9.18
C GLN A 138 8.52 8.42 -8.30
N LYS A 139 7.65 9.40 -8.55
CA LYS A 139 7.55 10.63 -7.76
C LYS A 139 6.54 10.54 -6.61
N GLY A 140 5.86 9.41 -6.46
CA GLY A 140 4.82 9.22 -5.44
C GLY A 140 3.42 9.04 -6.02
N LEU A 141 2.43 9.19 -5.14
CA LEU A 141 1.00 9.12 -5.45
C LEU A 141 0.49 10.46 -5.99
N ILE A 142 -0.30 10.40 -7.04
CA ILE A 142 -0.96 11.56 -7.65
C ILE A 142 -2.45 11.25 -7.74
N SER A 143 -3.30 12.15 -7.24
CA SER A 143 -4.76 12.00 -7.33
C SER A 143 -5.29 12.51 -8.66
N SER A 144 -6.42 11.98 -9.12
CA SER A 144 -7.04 12.38 -10.39
C SER A 144 -7.48 13.84 -10.44
N VAL A 145 -7.75 14.45 -9.29
CA VAL A 145 -8.00 15.90 -9.21
C VAL A 145 -6.78 16.73 -9.62
N ASP A 146 -5.59 16.14 -9.58
CA ASP A 146 -4.31 16.79 -9.90
C ASP A 146 -3.72 16.32 -11.25
N PHE A 147 -4.45 15.51 -12.04
CA PHE A 147 -3.94 15.01 -13.32
C PHE A 147 -3.68 16.12 -14.35
N ASP A 148 -4.53 17.15 -14.35
CA ASP A 148 -4.49 18.26 -15.32
C ASP A 148 -3.47 19.37 -14.98
N VAL A 149 -2.73 19.22 -13.87
CA VAL A 149 -1.77 20.22 -13.37
C VAL A 149 -0.31 19.86 -13.78
N LEU A 150 -0.12 18.83 -14.61
CA LEU A 150 1.20 18.29 -14.99
C LEU A 150 1.58 18.54 -16.45
#